data_AF-A0A6N7LYF5-F1
#
_entry.id   AF-A0A6N7LYF5-F1
#
_cell.length_a   1.000
_cell.length_b   1.000
_cell.length_c   1.000
_cell.angle_alpha   90.00
_cell.angle_beta   90.00
_cell.angle_gamma   90.00
#
_symmetry.space_group_name_H-M   'P 1'
#
loop_
_entity.id
_entity.type
_entity.pdbx_description
1 polymer ?
#
loop_
_entity_poly.entity_id
_entity_poly.type
_entity_poly.pdbx_seq_one_letter_code
_entity_poly.pdbx_strand_id
1 'polypeptide(L)'
;MGSKLIIENKMKKKDSLKAFATFLIWFGVLGIFLWALGKSLGWIHSAEFVNMIPYFCGGSGILGISIYCGKVLARLDRVEKDIENIDGKVDEIVKDTSAIKATIGAHDKRIDGIERKTYDNPSKESK
;
A
#
# COMPACT_ATOMS: atom_id res chain seq x y z
N MET A 1 3.75 -27.21 -2.81
CA MET A 1 3.92 -26.76 -4.21
C MET A 1 2.80 -25.85 -4.73
N GLY A 2 1.52 -26.07 -4.36
CA GLY A 2 0.39 -25.27 -4.89
C GLY A 2 0.42 -23.76 -4.58
N SER A 3 0.87 -23.34 -3.39
CA SER A 3 0.88 -21.91 -3.02
C SER A 3 1.82 -21.05 -3.86
N LYS A 4 2.97 -21.59 -4.29
CA LYS A 4 3.97 -20.86 -5.08
C LYS A 4 3.46 -20.58 -6.51
N LEU A 5 2.76 -21.55 -7.08
CA LEU A 5 2.16 -21.49 -8.43
C LEU A 5 0.98 -20.50 -8.49
N ILE A 6 0.17 -20.44 -7.42
CA ILE A 6 -0.93 -19.46 -7.30
C ILE A 6 -0.38 -18.02 -7.18
N ILE A 7 0.68 -17.83 -6.41
CA ILE A 7 1.31 -16.51 -6.23
C ILE A 7 1.92 -16.04 -7.56
N GLU A 8 2.63 -16.90 -8.27
CA GLU A 8 3.25 -16.57 -9.55
C GLU A 8 2.22 -16.17 -10.62
N ASN A 9 1.11 -16.92 -10.72
CA ASN A 9 0.02 -16.59 -11.63
C ASN A 9 -0.68 -15.26 -11.28
N LYS A 10 -0.84 -14.95 -9.99
CA LYS A 10 -1.40 -13.67 -9.54
C LYS A 10 -0.48 -12.50 -9.89
N MET A 11 0.84 -12.68 -9.81
CA MET A 11 1.81 -11.65 -10.19
C MET A 11 1.78 -11.37 -11.70
N LYS A 12 1.85 -12.42 -12.54
CA LYS A 12 1.75 -12.29 -14.01
C LYS A 12 0.47 -11.58 -14.46
N LYS A 13 -0.68 -11.91 -13.85
CA LYS A 13 -1.97 -11.26 -14.17
C LYS A 13 -1.99 -9.78 -13.80
N LYS A 14 -1.39 -9.38 -12.67
CA LYS A 14 -1.35 -7.97 -12.24
C LYS A 14 -0.55 -7.10 -13.20
N ASP A 15 0.58 -7.61 -13.70
CA ASP A 15 1.46 -6.87 -14.62
C ASP A 15 0.90 -6.82 -16.03
N SER A 16 0.30 -7.93 -16.51
CA SER A 16 -0.47 -7.94 -17.76
C SER A 16 -1.59 -6.88 -17.76
N LEU A 17 -2.34 -6.75 -16.66
CA LEU A 17 -3.41 -5.75 -16.55
C LEU A 17 -2.87 -4.30 -16.51
N LYS A 18 -1.64 -4.07 -16.02
CA LYS A 18 -1.02 -2.72 -16.10
C LYS A 18 -0.63 -2.40 -17.54
N ALA A 19 0.02 -3.34 -18.21
CA ALA A 19 0.41 -3.19 -19.61
C ALA A 19 -0.80 -2.95 -20.50
N PHE A 20 -1.91 -3.66 -20.27
CA PHE A 20 -3.17 -3.46 -20.98
C PHE A 20 -3.79 -2.07 -20.75
N ALA A 21 -3.85 -1.62 -19.49
CA ALA A 21 -4.38 -0.27 -19.18
C ALA A 21 -3.53 0.84 -19.82
N THR A 22 -2.20 0.75 -19.71
CA THR A 22 -1.27 1.69 -20.34
C THR A 22 -1.40 1.66 -21.87
N PHE A 23 -1.54 0.46 -22.46
CA PHE A 23 -1.78 0.31 -23.90
C PHE A 23 -3.07 1.01 -24.33
N LEU A 24 -4.19 0.82 -23.61
CA LEU A 24 -5.47 1.47 -23.93
C LEU A 24 -5.40 3.01 -23.88
N ILE A 25 -4.66 3.55 -22.90
CA ILE A 25 -4.43 5.01 -22.78
C ILE A 25 -3.66 5.51 -23.99
N TRP A 26 -2.53 4.88 -24.32
CA TRP A 26 -1.71 5.28 -25.46
C TRP A 26 -2.45 5.10 -26.78
N PHE A 27 -3.17 3.99 -26.96
CA PHE A 27 -4.00 3.75 -28.13
C PHE A 27 -5.06 4.84 -28.31
N GLY A 28 -5.68 5.28 -27.21
CA GLY A 28 -6.66 6.37 -27.24
C GLY A 28 -6.05 7.73 -27.61
N VAL A 29 -4.97 8.12 -26.95
CA VAL A 29 -4.28 9.40 -27.20
C VAL A 29 -3.71 9.45 -28.61
N LEU A 30 -3.01 8.39 -29.02
CA LEU A 30 -2.32 8.33 -30.30
C LEU A 30 -3.31 8.18 -31.46
N GLY A 31 -4.43 7.46 -31.26
CA GLY A 31 -5.50 7.35 -32.23
C GLY A 31 -6.22 8.68 -32.50
N ILE A 32 -6.51 9.47 -31.45
CA ILE A 32 -7.06 10.82 -31.61
C ILE A 32 -6.05 11.74 -32.31
N PHE A 33 -4.77 11.66 -31.93
CA PHE A 33 -3.71 12.47 -32.51
C PHE A 33 -3.53 12.19 -34.02
N LEU A 34 -3.45 10.91 -34.42
CA LEU A 34 -3.33 10.53 -35.83
C LEU A 34 -4.58 10.90 -36.64
N TRP A 35 -5.77 10.79 -36.05
CA TRP A 35 -7.01 11.24 -36.69
C TRP A 35 -7.00 12.75 -36.94
N ALA A 36 -6.60 13.54 -35.94
CA ALA A 36 -6.51 14.99 -36.05
C ALA A 36 -5.49 15.40 -37.13
N LEU A 37 -4.33 14.74 -37.17
CA LEU A 37 -3.33 14.94 -38.23
C LEU A 37 -3.90 14.60 -39.61
N GLY A 38 -4.51 13.43 -39.78
CA GLY A 38 -5.09 13.02 -41.07
C GLY A 38 -6.20 13.95 -41.56
N LYS A 39 -6.99 14.54 -40.64
CA LYS A 39 -7.97 15.58 -40.97
C LYS A 39 -7.30 16.90 -41.38
N SER A 40 -6.26 17.33 -40.66
CA SER A 40 -5.55 18.58 -40.96
C SER A 40 -4.79 18.55 -42.29
N LEU A 41 -4.30 17.38 -42.70
CA LEU A 41 -3.60 17.17 -43.98
C LEU A 41 -4.55 16.93 -45.16
N GLY A 42 -5.86 16.91 -44.92
CA GLY A 42 -6.87 16.64 -45.96
C GLY A 42 -6.85 15.20 -46.50
N TRP A 43 -6.08 14.28 -45.91
CA TRP A 43 -6.02 12.89 -46.36
C TRP A 43 -7.31 12.12 -46.08
N ILE A 44 -8.08 12.57 -45.09
CA ILE A 44 -9.34 11.94 -44.69
C ILE A 44 -10.53 12.69 -45.30
N HIS A 45 -10.99 12.23 -46.45
CA HIS A 45 -12.23 12.69 -47.07
C HIS A 45 -13.43 11.92 -46.47
N SER A 46 -14.04 12.52 -45.46
CA SER A 46 -15.47 12.47 -45.07
C SER A 46 -16.28 11.16 -45.06
N ALA A 47 -15.70 9.96 -45.03
CA ALA A 47 -16.49 8.77 -44.71
C ALA A 47 -16.96 8.81 -43.23
N GLU A 48 -18.26 8.60 -42.98
CA GLU A 48 -18.86 8.73 -41.63
C GLU A 48 -18.16 7.88 -40.58
N PHE A 49 -17.71 6.66 -40.95
CA PHE A 49 -16.98 5.78 -40.03
C PHE A 49 -15.68 6.41 -39.50
N VAL A 50 -15.02 7.26 -40.29
CA VAL A 50 -13.76 7.89 -39.88
C VAL A 50 -14.01 8.97 -38.82
N ASN A 51 -15.19 9.58 -38.82
CA ASN A 51 -15.56 10.53 -37.76
C ASN A 51 -15.90 9.83 -36.43
N MET A 52 -16.07 8.50 -36.42
CA MET A 52 -16.26 7.72 -35.18
C MET A 52 -14.95 7.40 -34.45
N ILE A 53 -13.80 7.52 -35.13
CA ILE A 53 -12.48 7.17 -34.57
C ILE A 53 -12.18 7.91 -33.25
N PRO A 54 -12.41 9.23 -33.12
CA PRO A 54 -12.16 9.93 -31.85
C PRO A 54 -13.01 9.42 -30.69
N TYR A 55 -14.24 8.99 -30.95
CA TYR A 55 -15.12 8.45 -29.92
C TYR A 55 -14.65 7.08 -29.44
N PHE A 56 -14.22 6.21 -30.36
CA PHE A 56 -13.68 4.89 -30.00
C PHE A 56 -12.34 5.01 -29.27
N CYS A 57 -11.42 5.82 -29.79
CA CYS A 57 -10.11 6.07 -29.17
C CYS A 57 -10.25 6.83 -27.83
N GLY A 58 -11.17 7.80 -27.74
CA GLY A 58 -11.48 8.48 -26.49
C GLY A 58 -12.05 7.52 -25.45
N GLY A 59 -13.00 6.67 -25.86
CA GLY A 59 -13.58 5.63 -25.01
C GLY A 59 -12.54 4.63 -24.49
N SER A 60 -11.62 4.15 -25.34
CA SER A 60 -10.53 3.27 -24.90
C SER A 60 -9.59 3.96 -23.92
N GLY A 61 -9.29 5.24 -24.13
CA GLY A 61 -8.47 6.04 -23.22
C GLY A 61 -9.10 6.16 -21.83
N ILE A 62 -10.39 6.50 -21.76
CA ILE A 62 -11.15 6.60 -20.51
C ILE A 62 -11.20 5.25 -19.78
N LEU A 63 -11.43 4.14 -20.51
CA LEU A 63 -11.39 2.79 -19.95
C LEU A 63 -10.02 2.46 -19.35
N GLY A 64 -8.93 2.79 -20.06
CA GLY A 64 -7.57 2.60 -19.57
C GLY A 64 -7.29 3.39 -18.28
N ILE A 65 -7.69 4.66 -18.23
CA ILE A 65 -7.58 5.52 -17.03
C ILE A 65 -8.41 4.93 -15.88
N SER A 66 -9.62 4.47 -16.14
CA SER A 66 -10.53 3.91 -15.12
C SER A 66 -9.95 2.65 -14.47
N ILE A 67 -9.39 1.74 -15.27
CA ILE A 67 -8.70 0.54 -14.77
C ILE A 67 -7.48 0.92 -13.92
N TYR A 68 -6.72 1.92 -14.35
CA TYR A 68 -5.55 2.40 -13.61
C TYR A 68 -5.97 3.03 -12.26
N CYS A 69 -7.00 3.89 -12.28
CA CYS A 69 -7.53 4.54 -11.09
C CYS A 69 -8.08 3.52 -10.08
N GLY A 70 -8.89 2.54 -10.51
CA GLY A 70 -9.39 1.48 -9.64
C GLY A 70 -8.28 0.66 -8.96
N LYS A 71 -7.14 0.49 -9.63
CA LYS A 71 -5.96 -0.14 -9.01
C LYS A 71 -5.28 0.72 -7.95
N VAL A 72 -5.23 2.03 -8.15
CA VAL A 72 -4.69 2.98 -7.17
C VAL A 72 -5.58 3.00 -5.94
N LEU A 73 -6.91 3.06 -6.11
CA LEU A 73 -7.88 2.95 -5.02
C LEU A 73 -7.69 1.65 -4.23
N ALA A 74 -7.63 0.50 -4.90
CA ALA A 74 -7.38 -0.78 -4.22
C ALA A 74 -6.00 -0.89 -3.55
N ARG A 75 -5.04 -0.01 -3.86
CA ARG A 75 -3.78 0.09 -3.12
C ARG A 75 -3.95 0.99 -1.90
N LEU A 76 -4.67 2.10 -2.02
CA LEU A 76 -5.00 2.97 -0.90
C LEU A 76 -5.78 2.21 0.18
N ASP A 77 -6.82 1.46 -0.18
CA ASP A 77 -7.58 0.63 0.78
C ASP A 77 -6.70 -0.38 1.54
N ARG A 78 -5.65 -0.89 0.89
CA ARG A 78 -4.70 -1.80 1.55
C ARG A 78 -3.79 -1.03 2.51
N VAL A 79 -3.30 0.13 2.08
CA VAL A 79 -2.46 0.98 2.92
C VAL A 79 -3.23 1.44 4.16
N GLU A 80 -4.51 1.79 4.02
CA GLU A 80 -5.40 2.14 5.14
C GLU A 80 -5.49 0.99 6.16
N LYS A 81 -5.75 -0.24 5.70
CA LYS A 81 -5.75 -1.43 6.57
C LYS A 81 -4.40 -1.72 7.22
N ASP A 82 -3.31 -1.50 6.49
CA ASP A 82 -1.97 -1.67 7.05
C ASP A 82 -1.70 -0.63 8.15
N ILE A 83 -2.19 0.61 7.98
CA ILE A 83 -2.13 1.66 9.00
C ILE A 83 -2.97 1.29 10.24
N GLU A 84 -4.22 0.85 10.07
CA GLU A 84 -5.07 0.39 11.18
C GLU A 84 -4.42 -0.74 11.98
N ASN A 85 -3.79 -1.71 11.28
CA ASN A 85 -3.06 -2.79 11.93
C ASN A 85 -1.81 -2.31 12.67
N ILE A 86 -1.11 -1.31 12.15
CA ILE A 86 0.04 -0.70 12.84
C ILE A 86 -0.44 0.03 14.10
N ASP A 87 -1.52 0.79 14.01
CA ASP A 87 -2.09 1.53 15.13
C ASP A 87 -2.47 0.58 16.28
N GLY A 88 -3.15 -0.52 15.97
CA GLY A 88 -3.48 -1.54 16.97
C GLY A 88 -2.24 -2.18 17.64
N LYS A 89 -1.17 -2.40 16.88
CA LYS A 89 0.10 -2.91 17.44
C LYS A 89 0.81 -1.87 18.30
N VAL A 90 0.74 -0.59 17.94
CA VAL A 90 1.31 0.50 18.73
C VAL A 90 0.59 0.59 20.07
N ASP A 91 -0.73 0.48 20.10
CA ASP A 91 -1.51 0.44 21.33
C ASP A 91 -1.12 -0.73 22.25
N GLU A 92 -0.88 -1.91 21.68
CA GLU A 92 -0.40 -3.07 22.42
C GLU A 92 0.99 -2.81 23.03
N ILE A 93 1.92 -2.26 22.24
CA ILE A 93 3.26 -1.88 22.71
C ILE A 93 3.20 -0.84 23.85
N VAL A 94 2.28 0.12 23.76
CA VAL A 94 2.09 1.14 24.82
C VAL A 94 1.63 0.50 26.13
N LYS A 95 0.71 -0.48 26.05
CA LYS A 95 0.26 -1.25 27.22
C LYS A 95 1.40 -2.07 27.83
N ASP A 96 2.15 -2.78 27.01
CA ASP A 96 3.29 -3.59 27.45
C ASP A 96 4.37 -2.72 28.11
N THR A 97 4.68 -1.56 27.50
CA THR A 97 5.63 -0.60 28.06
C THR A 97 5.18 -0.09 29.43
N SER A 98 3.88 0.17 29.58
CA SER A 98 3.31 0.60 30.87
C SER A 98 3.41 -0.50 31.93
N ALA A 99 3.16 -1.74 31.57
CA ALA A 99 3.30 -2.91 32.46
C ALA A 99 4.76 -3.14 32.88
N ILE A 100 5.70 -3.01 31.93
CA ILE A 100 7.14 -3.09 32.21
C ILE A 100 7.55 -1.98 33.18
N LYS A 101 7.11 -0.74 32.96
CA LYS A 101 7.40 0.39 33.86
C LYS A 101 6.90 0.13 35.29
N ALA A 102 5.69 -0.42 35.44
CA ALA A 102 5.17 -0.79 36.76
C ALA A 102 6.01 -1.88 37.45
N THR A 103 6.45 -2.88 36.66
CA THR A 103 7.29 -3.98 37.15
C THR A 103 8.66 -3.47 37.61
N ILE A 104 9.29 -2.58 36.85
CA ILE A 104 10.56 -1.93 37.21
C ILE A 104 10.40 -1.16 38.52
N GLY A 105 9.34 -0.35 38.66
CA GLY A 105 9.09 0.40 39.90
C GLY A 105 8.85 -0.49 41.12
N ALA A 106 8.30 -1.70 40.94
CA ALA A 106 8.19 -2.69 42.01
C ALA A 106 9.54 -3.32 42.36
N HIS A 107 10.40 -3.56 41.37
CA HIS A 107 11.76 -4.05 41.58
C HIS A 107 12.63 -3.02 42.31
N ASP A 108 12.60 -1.74 41.93
CA ASP A 108 13.35 -0.67 42.61
C ASP A 108 13.02 -0.63 44.11
N LYS A 109 11.71 -0.63 44.46
CA LYS A 109 11.28 -0.66 45.87
C LYS A 109 11.77 -1.89 46.63
N ARG A 110 11.83 -3.05 45.97
CA ARG A 110 12.34 -4.28 46.58
C ARG A 110 13.86 -4.19 46.80
N ILE A 111 14.59 -3.63 45.85
CA ILE A 111 16.04 -3.39 45.96
C ILE A 111 16.32 -2.42 47.11
N ASP A 112 15.63 -1.27 47.17
CA ASP A 112 15.74 -0.32 48.29
C ASP A 112 15.53 -0.99 49.65
N GLY A 113 14.53 -1.88 49.74
CA GLY A 113 14.25 -2.63 50.96
C GLY A 113 15.34 -3.65 51.32
N ILE A 114 16.00 -4.25 50.34
CA ILE A 114 17.14 -5.16 50.55
C ILE A 114 18.37 -4.36 50.98
N GLU A 115 18.66 -3.25 50.31
CA GLU A 115 19.80 -2.37 50.63
C GLU A 115 19.69 -1.87 52.07
N ARG A 116 18.52 -1.36 52.48
CA ARG A 116 18.30 -0.95 53.88
C ARG A 116 18.54 -2.09 54.87
N LYS A 117 18.01 -3.29 54.63
CA LYS A 117 18.25 -4.46 55.50
C LYS A 117 19.71 -4.89 55.55
N THR A 118 20.46 -4.66 54.47
CA THR A 118 21.87 -5.01 54.38
C THR A 118 22.73 -4.00 55.14
N TYR A 119 22.43 -2.71 55.01
CA TYR A 119 23.13 -1.64 55.73
C TYR A 119 22.73 -1.52 57.21
N ASP A 120 21.47 -1.80 57.57
CA ASP A 120 20.98 -1.79 58.95
C ASP A 120 21.34 -3.06 59.75
N ASN A 121 22.07 -4.01 59.16
CA ASN A 121 22.54 -5.23 59.83
C ASN A 121 24.08 -5.31 60.01
N PRO A 122 24.75 -4.33 60.65
CA PRO A 122 26.19 -4.37 60.84
C PRO A 122 26.68 -5.28 62.00
N SER A 123 25.91 -6.23 62.55
CA SER A 123 26.34 -6.89 63.81
C SER A 123 25.90 -8.34 64.08
N LYS A 124 25.83 -9.24 63.09
CA LYS A 124 25.59 -10.67 63.36
C LYS A 124 26.70 -11.65 62.97
N GLU A 125 27.88 -11.17 62.59
CA GLU A 125 29.05 -12.04 62.29
C GLU A 125 30.18 -11.98 63.33
N SER A 126 29.97 -11.40 64.52
CA SER A 126 30.93 -11.50 65.63
C SER A 126 30.28 -12.14 66.84
N LYS A 127 30.15 -13.47 66.83
CA LYS A 127 30.20 -14.35 68.00
C LYS A 127 30.69 -15.72 67.59
#